data_AF-A0A7D5T4X0-F1
#
_entry.id   AF-A0A7D5T4X0-F1
#
_cell.length_a   1.000
_cell.length_b   1.000
_cell.length_c   1.000
_cell.angle_alpha   90.00
_cell.angle_beta   90.00
_cell.angle_gamma   90.00
#
_symmetry.space_group_name_H-M   'P 1'
#
loop_
_entity.id
_entity.type
_entity.pdbx_description
1 polymer ?
#
loop_
_entity_poly.entity_id
_entity_poly.type
_entity_poly.pdbx_seq_one_letter_code
_entity_poly.pdbx_strand_id
1 'polypeptide(L)'
;MHGDQDRQSVSDSHLDIDVDLPRDVADTTFPDLYVGLDIDLLAPGDGIVTDRHHASADRYEADDPQNQIAGQISPFTLSGWLRHGCERVVQAAGATVCHPGEANADYMLKDVYERDLEAGYHEKGSCVDKSETDSDAGCVIHGLFGGFGDRAGRVIRRPISFSPIRKQVDVTQGEAEAHYRQLNTQVRSRNDDDEGQPLRQATRDVVGNLEGTWRLTLRELKPEYVGLLVEAIDFLDAHSDAYELQLGGARNFGGGMADATIVNPLYSEAEIRRVYNRAHDATGAMGTKDAIWRDQCREEFVRALQARTAQRDGDLPMPTRSDDEEEDGA
;
A
#
# COMPACT_ATOMS: atom_id res chain seq x y z
N MET A 1 -34.60 -11.28 -16.10
CA MET A 1 -34.75 -10.09 -15.24
C MET A 1 -33.56 -10.07 -14.30
N HIS A 2 -32.45 -9.52 -14.76
CA HIS A 2 -31.31 -9.21 -13.92
C HIS A 2 -31.55 -7.79 -13.43
N GLY A 3 -31.72 -7.66 -12.11
CA GLY A 3 -31.90 -6.36 -11.48
C GLY A 3 -30.70 -5.47 -11.78
N ASP A 4 -30.98 -4.18 -11.91
CA ASP A 4 -29.98 -3.10 -11.82
C ASP A 4 -28.97 -3.46 -10.75
N GLN A 5 -27.74 -3.78 -11.17
CA GLN A 5 -26.61 -3.68 -10.28
C GLN A 5 -26.44 -2.17 -10.06
N ASP A 6 -26.68 -1.72 -8.83
CA ASP A 6 -26.35 -0.36 -8.38
C ASP A 6 -25.02 0.05 -9.00
N ARG A 7 -25.06 1.13 -9.79
CA ARG A 7 -23.85 1.82 -10.23
C ARG A 7 -23.07 2.15 -8.97
N GLN A 8 -21.93 1.47 -8.76
CA GLN A 8 -21.03 1.80 -7.66
C GLN A 8 -20.55 3.23 -7.87
N SER A 9 -21.17 4.16 -7.17
CA SER A 9 -20.76 5.56 -7.09
C SER A 9 -19.80 5.70 -5.92
N VAL A 10 -18.95 6.72 -5.99
CA VAL A 10 -18.11 7.12 -4.87
C VAL A 10 -19.01 7.61 -3.74
N SER A 11 -18.79 7.13 -2.52
CA SER A 11 -19.51 7.59 -1.33
C SER A 11 -18.76 8.78 -0.74
N ASP A 12 -19.27 10.00 -0.93
CA ASP A 12 -18.64 11.25 -0.50
C ASP A 12 -19.54 12.13 0.39
N SER A 13 -20.80 11.76 0.60
CA SER A 13 -21.79 12.55 1.37
C SER A 13 -21.41 12.87 2.82
N HIS A 14 -20.40 12.20 3.37
CA HIS A 14 -19.83 12.44 4.70
C HIS A 14 -18.70 13.49 4.71
N LEU A 15 -18.27 13.96 3.53
CA LEU A 15 -17.27 15.00 3.37
C LEU A 15 -17.95 16.37 3.21
N ASP A 16 -17.28 17.42 3.69
CA ASP A 16 -17.73 18.82 3.54
C ASP A 16 -17.30 19.42 2.19
N ILE A 17 -16.95 18.57 1.23
CA ILE A 17 -16.56 18.95 -0.13
C ILE A 17 -17.30 18.07 -1.12
N ASP A 18 -17.58 18.61 -2.30
CA ASP A 18 -18.01 17.80 -3.44
C ASP A 18 -16.79 17.17 -4.10
N VAL A 19 -16.89 15.89 -4.46
CA VAL A 19 -15.87 15.19 -5.25
C VAL A 19 -16.39 14.98 -6.67
N ASP A 20 -15.73 15.59 -7.65
CA ASP A 20 -16.15 15.50 -9.05
C ASP A 20 -15.11 14.74 -9.87
N LEU A 21 -15.49 13.59 -10.42
CA LEU A 21 -14.60 12.77 -11.23
C LEU A 21 -14.97 12.90 -12.71
N PRO A 22 -14.00 13.16 -13.60
CA PRO A 22 -14.25 13.34 -15.03
C PRO A 22 -14.68 12.05 -15.76
N ARG A 23 -14.71 10.90 -15.06
CA ARG A 23 -15.04 9.58 -15.58
C ARG A 23 -15.94 8.83 -14.60
N ASP A 24 -16.88 8.06 -15.15
CA ASP A 24 -17.71 7.15 -14.36
C ASP A 24 -16.82 6.05 -13.75
N VAL A 25 -17.06 5.71 -12.48
CA VAL A 25 -16.40 4.60 -11.78
C VAL A 25 -16.54 3.29 -12.56
N ALA A 26 -17.64 3.10 -13.30
CA ALA A 26 -17.86 1.92 -14.14
C ALA A 26 -16.83 1.75 -15.28
N ASP A 27 -16.14 2.83 -15.67
CA ASP A 27 -15.10 2.81 -16.70
C ASP A 27 -13.67 2.64 -16.12
N THR A 28 -13.57 2.27 -14.84
CA THR A 28 -12.31 2.16 -14.10
C THR A 28 -12.09 0.74 -13.55
N THR A 29 -10.96 0.50 -12.88
CA THR A 29 -10.68 -0.75 -12.16
C THR A 29 -11.36 -0.84 -10.80
N PHE A 30 -12.00 0.23 -10.33
CA PHE A 30 -12.65 0.23 -9.02
C PHE A 30 -13.73 -0.87 -8.92
N PRO A 31 -13.89 -1.48 -7.74
CA PRO A 31 -13.27 -1.12 -6.46
C PRO A 31 -11.87 -1.73 -6.24
N ASP A 32 -11.29 -2.39 -7.25
CA ASP A 32 -9.93 -2.90 -7.18
C ASP A 32 -8.91 -1.80 -7.54
N LEU A 33 -7.93 -1.63 -6.67
CA LEU A 33 -6.73 -0.83 -6.88
C LEU A 33 -5.53 -1.77 -7.02
N TYR A 34 -4.76 -1.58 -8.07
CA TYR A 34 -3.56 -2.37 -8.33
C TYR A 34 -2.33 -1.54 -7.97
N VAL A 35 -1.53 -2.05 -7.04
CA VAL A 35 -0.21 -1.50 -6.72
C VAL A 35 0.81 -2.28 -7.54
N GLY A 36 1.50 -1.64 -8.47
CA GLY A 36 2.67 -2.20 -9.12
C GLY A 36 3.82 -2.28 -8.14
N LEU A 37 4.54 -3.40 -8.16
CA LEU A 37 5.70 -3.64 -7.30
C LEU A 37 6.87 -4.16 -8.14
N ASP A 38 8.02 -3.51 -7.97
CA ASP A 38 9.32 -4.02 -8.40
C ASP A 38 10.24 -4.12 -7.17
N ILE A 39 10.73 -5.33 -6.90
CA ILE A 39 11.52 -5.61 -5.70
C ILE A 39 12.70 -6.50 -6.06
N ASP A 40 13.89 -5.91 -6.01
CA ASP A 40 15.13 -6.61 -6.31
C ASP A 40 15.37 -7.81 -5.41
N LEU A 41 15.13 -7.65 -4.10
CA LEU A 41 15.45 -8.65 -3.10
C LEU A 41 14.43 -8.66 -1.97
N LEU A 42 13.80 -9.81 -1.77
CA LEU A 42 12.99 -10.14 -0.62
C LEU A 42 13.54 -11.40 0.03
N ALA A 43 13.91 -11.36 1.30
CA ALA A 43 14.28 -12.60 1.98
C ALA A 43 13.03 -13.31 2.54
N PRO A 44 12.86 -14.62 2.27
CA PRO A 44 11.85 -15.46 2.92
C PRO A 44 11.89 -15.37 4.45
N GLY A 45 10.72 -15.54 5.06
CA GLY A 45 10.48 -15.31 6.50
C GLY A 45 9.36 -14.30 6.73
N ASP A 46 8.83 -14.23 7.96
CA ASP A 46 7.78 -13.31 8.44
C ASP A 46 6.80 -12.83 7.35
N GLY A 47 6.14 -13.82 6.73
CA GLY A 47 5.08 -13.65 5.74
C GLY A 47 5.49 -13.78 4.28
N ILE A 48 6.76 -13.98 3.93
CA ILE A 48 7.15 -14.43 2.58
C ILE A 48 7.38 -15.93 2.63
N VAL A 49 6.53 -16.68 1.95
CA VAL A 49 6.53 -18.14 1.93
C VAL A 49 6.80 -18.63 0.52
N THR A 50 7.66 -19.61 0.38
CA THR A 50 7.97 -20.28 -0.89
C THR A 50 7.47 -21.71 -0.83
N ASP A 51 7.12 -22.31 -1.96
CA ASP A 51 6.72 -23.73 -2.05
C ASP A 51 7.87 -24.70 -1.64
N ARG A 52 9.08 -24.18 -1.43
CA ARG A 52 10.19 -24.89 -0.79
C ARG A 52 9.86 -25.20 0.68
N HIS A 53 9.31 -26.38 0.94
CA HIS A 53 9.24 -26.93 2.29
C HIS A 53 10.65 -27.24 2.82
N HIS A 54 11.24 -26.34 3.63
CA HIS A 54 12.31 -26.54 4.64
C HIS A 54 13.41 -27.62 4.42
N ALA A 55 13.73 -28.02 3.19
CA ALA A 55 14.78 -28.99 2.91
C ALA A 55 16.05 -28.26 2.44
N SER A 56 16.89 -27.96 3.44
CA SER A 56 18.31 -27.58 3.35
C SER A 56 18.67 -26.43 2.40
N ALA A 57 19.04 -25.28 2.98
CA ALA A 57 19.82 -24.24 2.31
C ALA A 57 21.12 -24.78 1.68
N ASP A 58 21.59 -25.96 2.13
CA ASP A 58 22.83 -26.61 1.66
C ASP A 58 22.69 -27.34 0.31
N ARG A 59 21.52 -27.30 -0.35
CA ARG A 59 21.27 -27.95 -1.66
C ARG A 59 20.65 -26.98 -2.66
N TYR A 60 21.35 -25.91 -2.98
CA TYR A 60 21.00 -25.06 -4.12
C TYR A 60 21.91 -25.40 -5.30
N GLU A 61 21.33 -25.92 -6.38
CA GLU A 61 21.99 -26.07 -7.68
C GLU A 61 21.26 -25.18 -8.68
N ALA A 62 21.96 -24.28 -9.38
CA ALA A 62 21.33 -23.25 -10.21
C ALA A 62 20.37 -23.80 -11.29
N ASP A 63 20.67 -24.99 -11.82
CA ASP A 63 19.90 -25.65 -12.88
C ASP A 63 18.86 -26.66 -12.36
N ASP A 64 18.62 -26.73 -11.05
CA ASP A 64 17.61 -27.64 -10.48
C ASP A 64 16.21 -27.24 -10.98
N PRO A 65 15.46 -28.13 -11.63
CA PRO A 65 14.06 -27.88 -11.98
C PRO A 65 13.18 -27.51 -10.78
N GLN A 66 13.58 -27.90 -9.56
CA GLN A 66 12.94 -27.49 -8.32
C GLN A 66 13.15 -26.01 -7.98
N ASN A 67 14.06 -25.27 -8.64
CA ASN A 67 14.18 -23.80 -8.48
C ASN A 67 13.06 -23.02 -9.18
N GLN A 68 12.12 -23.70 -9.86
CA GLN A 68 10.85 -23.10 -10.31
C GLN A 68 9.86 -22.93 -9.15
N ILE A 69 10.34 -22.38 -8.05
CA ILE A 69 9.61 -22.28 -6.78
C ILE A 69 8.67 -21.10 -6.86
N ALA A 70 7.38 -21.38 -6.98
CA ALA A 70 6.35 -20.40 -6.73
C ALA A 70 6.22 -20.13 -5.22
N GLY A 71 5.46 -19.13 -4.87
CA GLY A 71 5.22 -18.82 -3.48
C GLY A 71 4.22 -17.70 -3.31
N GLN A 72 4.20 -17.15 -2.11
CA GLN A 72 3.25 -16.13 -1.73
C GLN A 72 3.86 -15.14 -0.75
N ILE A 73 3.54 -13.86 -0.96
CA ILE A 73 3.69 -12.81 0.04
C ILE A 73 2.37 -12.68 0.80
N SER A 74 2.44 -12.88 2.10
CA SER A 74 1.34 -12.83 3.05
C SER A 74 0.69 -11.45 3.05
N PRO A 75 -0.65 -11.40 3.13
CA PRO A 75 -1.36 -10.14 3.24
C PRO A 75 -1.01 -9.39 4.53
N PHE A 76 -0.52 -10.07 5.58
CA PHE A 76 -0.16 -9.42 6.84
C PHE A 76 1.08 -8.53 6.71
N THR A 77 2.14 -9.02 6.05
CA THR A 77 3.38 -8.26 5.83
C THR A 77 3.13 -7.04 4.97
N LEU A 78 2.39 -7.23 3.87
CA LEU A 78 1.98 -6.14 2.99
C LEU A 78 1.05 -5.15 3.70
N SER A 79 0.12 -5.65 4.53
CA SER A 79 -0.79 -4.79 5.31
C SER A 79 -0.05 -3.95 6.33
N GLY A 80 0.96 -4.49 7.01
CA GLY A 80 1.76 -3.73 7.98
C GLY A 80 2.56 -2.63 7.28
N TRP A 81 3.20 -2.96 6.16
CA TRP A 81 3.95 -2.03 5.34
C TRP A 81 3.08 -0.88 4.80
N LEU A 82 1.96 -1.21 4.16
CA LEU A 82 1.02 -0.21 3.64
C LEU A 82 0.43 0.65 4.76
N ARG A 83 0.00 0.04 5.87
CA ARG A 83 -0.54 0.78 7.01
C ARG A 83 0.46 1.80 7.52
N HIS A 84 1.73 1.41 7.62
CA HIS A 84 2.77 2.32 8.10
C HIS A 84 2.97 3.50 7.14
N GLY A 85 2.95 3.29 5.82
CA GLY A 85 2.93 4.38 4.84
C GLY A 85 1.74 5.33 5.01
N CYS A 86 0.52 4.77 5.19
CA CYS A 86 -0.68 5.56 5.45
C CYS A 86 -0.58 6.37 6.75
N GLU A 87 -0.01 5.79 7.81
CA GLU A 87 0.20 6.49 9.09
C GLU A 87 1.13 7.69 8.90
N ARG A 88 2.24 7.53 8.17
CA ARG A 88 3.20 8.60 7.90
C ARG A 88 2.59 9.74 7.10
N VAL A 89 1.77 9.45 6.10
CA VAL A 89 1.04 10.47 5.31
C VAL A 89 0.13 11.32 6.20
N VAL A 90 -0.69 10.67 7.04
CA VAL A 90 -1.63 11.39 7.91
C VAL A 90 -0.88 12.20 8.98
N GLN A 91 0.17 11.64 9.56
CA GLN A 91 1.02 12.33 10.54
C GLN A 91 1.78 13.52 9.92
N ALA A 92 2.27 13.39 8.68
CA ALA A 92 2.92 14.48 7.96
C ALA A 92 1.96 15.65 7.69
N ALA A 93 0.65 15.36 7.54
CA ALA A 93 -0.39 16.37 7.46
C ALA A 93 -0.74 17.02 8.81
N GLY A 94 -0.08 16.63 9.92
CA GLY A 94 -0.29 17.16 11.26
C GLY A 94 -1.43 16.50 12.05
N ALA A 95 -2.05 15.46 11.49
CA ALA A 95 -3.12 14.71 12.15
C ALA A 95 -2.60 13.53 12.95
N THR A 96 -3.36 13.10 13.95
CA THR A 96 -3.01 11.91 14.74
C THR A 96 -3.54 10.62 14.11
N VAL A 97 -2.98 9.45 14.41
CA VAL A 97 -3.44 8.17 13.83
C VAL A 97 -3.72 7.13 14.89
N CYS A 98 -4.56 6.14 14.56
CA CYS A 98 -4.95 5.13 15.54
C CYS A 98 -3.78 4.22 15.89
N HIS A 99 -3.50 4.08 17.18
CA HIS A 99 -2.46 3.19 17.67
C HIS A 99 -2.73 1.71 17.27
N PRO A 100 -1.72 0.93 16.83
CA PRO A 100 -1.88 -0.47 16.43
C PRO A 100 -2.16 -1.41 17.62
N GLY A 101 -1.49 -1.19 18.74
CA GLY A 101 -1.62 -1.97 19.98
C GLY A 101 -2.61 -1.36 20.99
N GLU A 102 -3.07 -2.19 21.93
CA GLU A 102 -3.87 -1.74 23.08
C GLU A 102 -2.95 -1.29 24.24
N ALA A 103 -3.44 -0.37 25.08
CA ALA A 103 -2.71 0.17 26.22
C ALA A 103 -2.40 -0.87 27.34
N ASN A 104 -2.98 -2.07 27.26
CA ASN A 104 -2.83 -3.14 28.23
C ASN A 104 -2.24 -4.42 27.61
N ALA A 105 -1.68 -4.35 26.41
CA ALA A 105 -1.09 -5.53 25.77
C ALA A 105 0.08 -6.06 26.61
N ASP A 106 0.11 -7.38 26.88
CA ASP A 106 1.05 -8.08 27.78
C ASP A 106 2.55 -7.93 27.42
N TYR A 107 2.87 -7.23 26.33
CA TYR A 107 4.20 -7.06 25.75
C TYR A 107 4.70 -5.61 25.79
N MET A 108 4.04 -4.72 26.56
CA MET A 108 4.50 -3.34 26.71
C MET A 108 5.92 -3.28 27.26
N LEU A 109 6.87 -3.05 26.36
CA LEU A 109 8.16 -2.48 26.73
C LEU A 109 7.85 -1.13 27.39
N LYS A 110 8.44 -0.92 28.57
CA LYS A 110 8.21 0.28 29.37
C LYS A 110 8.43 1.54 28.52
N ASP A 111 7.52 2.50 28.64
CA ASP A 111 7.57 3.83 28.00
C ASP A 111 7.40 3.83 26.46
N VAL A 112 7.18 2.66 25.80
CA VAL A 112 6.95 2.61 24.34
C VAL A 112 5.57 3.15 23.96
N TYR A 113 4.54 2.78 24.71
CA TYR A 113 3.17 3.19 24.40
C TYR A 113 3.01 4.72 24.53
N GLU A 114 3.51 5.29 25.62
CA GLU A 114 3.48 6.73 25.87
C GLU A 114 4.27 7.50 24.81
N ARG A 115 5.45 6.99 24.42
CA ARG A 115 6.24 7.59 23.34
C ARG A 115 5.51 7.55 22.00
N ASP A 116 4.82 6.46 21.69
CA ASP A 116 4.06 6.36 20.44
C ASP A 116 2.88 7.38 20.47
N LEU A 117 2.22 7.59 21.61
CA LEU A 117 1.22 8.67 21.72
C LEU A 117 1.83 10.07 21.47
N GLU A 118 3.02 10.35 22.02
CA GLU A 118 3.74 11.60 21.76
C GLU A 118 4.20 11.74 20.30
N ALA A 119 4.38 10.62 19.59
CA ALA A 119 4.77 10.57 18.17
C ALA A 119 3.59 10.73 17.20
N GLY A 120 2.42 11.17 17.68
CA GLY A 120 1.25 11.44 16.83
C GLY A 120 0.30 10.25 16.71
N TYR A 121 0.35 9.28 17.62
CA TYR A 121 -0.71 8.29 17.76
C TYR A 121 -1.74 8.75 18.80
N HIS A 122 -3.01 8.41 18.60
CA HIS A 122 -4.02 8.48 19.64
C HIS A 122 -4.36 7.08 20.15
N GLU A 123 -4.90 7.01 21.37
CA GLU A 123 -5.30 5.74 21.99
C GLU A 123 -6.20 4.93 21.06
N LYS A 124 -5.89 3.63 20.92
CA LYS A 124 -6.68 2.70 20.13
C LYS A 124 -8.09 2.64 20.69
N GLY A 125 -9.11 2.91 19.87
CA GLY A 125 -10.49 3.00 20.36
C GLY A 125 -11.02 4.42 20.50
N SER A 126 -10.17 5.42 20.74
CA SER A 126 -10.65 6.77 21.06
C SER A 126 -11.30 7.50 19.89
N CYS A 127 -11.01 7.06 18.66
CA CYS A 127 -11.60 7.59 17.43
C CYS A 127 -12.91 6.90 17.03
N VAL A 128 -13.53 6.10 17.90
CA VAL A 128 -14.83 5.49 17.63
C VAL A 128 -15.86 6.12 18.55
N ASP A 129 -16.85 6.77 17.97
CA ASP A 129 -17.97 7.28 18.74
C ASP A 129 -18.75 6.13 19.36
N LYS A 130 -19.03 6.21 20.66
CA LYS A 130 -19.69 5.14 21.42
C LYS A 130 -21.18 5.01 21.08
N SER A 131 -21.76 5.96 20.34
CA SER A 131 -23.20 6.07 20.16
C SER A 131 -23.77 5.53 18.85
N GLU A 132 -23.01 5.27 17.78
CA GLU A 132 -23.62 4.71 16.56
C GLU A 132 -22.73 3.75 15.76
N THR A 133 -23.40 2.74 15.20
CA THR A 133 -22.84 1.62 14.45
C THR A 133 -22.20 1.99 13.12
N ASP A 134 -22.39 3.19 12.57
CA ASP A 134 -21.86 3.57 11.24
C ASP A 134 -21.42 5.05 11.11
N SER A 135 -21.08 5.73 12.21
CA SER A 135 -20.62 7.12 12.08
C SER A 135 -19.26 7.17 11.37
N ASP A 136 -19.23 7.79 10.19
CA ASP A 136 -18.04 8.28 9.48
C ASP A 136 -17.36 9.43 10.22
N ALA A 137 -17.21 9.32 11.54
CA ALA A 137 -16.62 10.31 12.42
C ALA A 137 -15.24 9.87 12.96
N GLY A 138 -14.82 8.62 12.67
CA GLY A 138 -13.54 8.09 13.14
C GLY A 138 -12.34 8.44 12.26
N CYS A 139 -11.12 8.19 12.75
CA CYS A 139 -9.92 8.48 11.97
C CYS A 139 -9.83 7.57 10.73
N VAL A 140 -9.26 8.11 9.65
CA VAL A 140 -9.21 7.45 8.34
C VAL A 140 -8.45 6.11 8.39
N ILE A 141 -7.40 6.01 9.22
CA ILE A 141 -6.62 4.77 9.41
C ILE A 141 -7.49 3.65 9.98
N HIS A 142 -8.27 3.94 11.02
CA HIS A 142 -9.18 2.94 11.59
C HIS A 142 -10.30 2.58 10.60
N GLY A 143 -10.88 3.56 9.89
CA GLY A 143 -11.89 3.28 8.86
C GLY A 143 -11.37 2.33 7.78
N LEU A 144 -10.16 2.58 7.28
CA LEU A 144 -9.55 1.80 6.22
C LEU A 144 -9.14 0.39 6.69
N PHE A 145 -8.41 0.27 7.80
CA PHE A 145 -7.82 -0.99 8.26
C PHE A 145 -8.68 -1.78 9.26
N GLY A 146 -9.55 -1.11 10.01
CA GLY A 146 -10.37 -1.69 11.09
C GLY A 146 -9.54 -2.19 12.27
N GLY A 147 -10.08 -3.15 13.01
CA GLY A 147 -9.30 -3.97 13.96
C GLY A 147 -9.69 -3.88 15.44
N PHE A 148 -10.79 -3.21 15.79
CA PHE A 148 -11.39 -3.27 17.13
C PHE A 148 -12.88 -2.88 17.09
N GLY A 149 -13.64 -3.23 18.13
CA GLY A 149 -15.07 -2.92 18.25
C GLY A 149 -15.95 -3.58 17.18
N ASP A 150 -15.57 -4.79 16.74
CA ASP A 150 -16.23 -5.56 15.66
C ASP A 150 -16.35 -4.82 14.31
N ARG A 151 -15.58 -3.74 14.11
CA ARG A 151 -15.52 -2.99 12.86
C ARG A 151 -14.47 -3.57 11.92
N ALA A 152 -14.97 -4.17 10.84
CA ALA A 152 -14.11 -4.69 9.78
C ALA A 152 -13.59 -3.54 8.91
N GLY A 153 -12.28 -3.57 8.61
CA GLY A 153 -11.65 -2.61 7.70
C GLY A 153 -12.30 -2.60 6.32
N ARG A 154 -12.21 -1.46 5.64
CA ARG A 154 -12.76 -1.21 4.31
C ARG A 154 -11.81 -1.56 3.18
N VAL A 155 -10.54 -1.88 3.44
CA VAL A 155 -9.63 -2.46 2.43
C VAL A 155 -9.38 -3.95 2.66
N ILE A 156 -9.60 -4.73 1.60
CA ILE A 156 -9.18 -6.12 1.50
C ILE A 156 -7.82 -6.13 0.84
N ARG A 157 -6.80 -6.56 1.59
CA ARG A 157 -5.46 -6.78 1.05
C ARG A 157 -5.32 -8.24 0.66
N ARG A 158 -5.22 -8.53 -0.64
CA ARG A 158 -5.00 -9.91 -1.10
C ARG A 158 -3.52 -10.28 -0.94
N PRO A 159 -3.19 -11.57 -0.73
CA PRO A 159 -1.81 -12.01 -0.89
C PRO A 159 -1.32 -11.77 -2.31
N ILE A 160 0.01 -11.72 -2.49
CA ILE A 160 0.63 -11.77 -3.81
C ILE A 160 1.15 -13.17 -4.02
N SER A 161 0.56 -13.92 -4.95
CA SER A 161 1.16 -15.17 -5.42
C SER A 161 2.24 -14.83 -6.45
N PHE A 162 3.37 -15.53 -6.43
CA PHE A 162 4.42 -15.33 -7.42
C PHE A 162 4.87 -16.63 -8.05
N SER A 163 5.31 -16.55 -9.31
CA SER A 163 5.86 -17.67 -10.07
C SER A 163 7.09 -17.22 -10.87
N PRO A 164 8.12 -18.07 -11.00
CA PRO A 164 9.25 -17.81 -11.90
C PRO A 164 8.87 -18.00 -13.39
N ILE A 165 7.68 -18.56 -13.66
CA ILE A 165 7.20 -18.82 -15.01
C ILE A 165 6.20 -17.72 -15.39
N ARG A 166 6.65 -16.71 -16.12
CA ARG A 166 5.84 -15.54 -16.52
C ARG A 166 4.47 -15.87 -17.11
N LYS A 167 4.36 -16.93 -17.94
CA LYS A 167 3.07 -17.34 -18.53
C LYS A 167 2.03 -17.84 -17.52
N GLN A 168 2.43 -18.04 -16.26
CA GLN A 168 1.56 -18.41 -15.14
C GLN A 168 1.19 -17.21 -14.27
N VAL A 169 1.71 -16.01 -14.57
CA VAL A 169 1.45 -14.79 -13.79
C VAL A 169 0.27 -14.05 -14.41
N ASP A 170 -0.80 -13.84 -13.65
CA ASP A 170 -1.89 -12.94 -14.00
C ASP A 170 -1.88 -11.68 -13.13
N VAL A 171 -1.32 -10.61 -13.69
CA VAL A 171 -1.26 -9.29 -13.02
C VAL A 171 -2.63 -8.67 -12.76
N THR A 172 -3.73 -9.16 -13.36
CA THR A 172 -5.06 -8.68 -12.97
C THR A 172 -5.64 -9.43 -11.76
N GLN A 173 -4.95 -10.47 -11.27
CA GLN A 173 -5.31 -11.16 -10.04
C GLN A 173 -4.47 -10.74 -8.82
N GLY A 174 -3.47 -9.86 -9.01
CA GLY A 174 -2.53 -9.49 -7.96
C GLY A 174 -1.37 -10.47 -7.84
N GLU A 175 -0.86 -10.96 -8.98
CA GLU A 175 0.27 -11.88 -9.05
C GLU A 175 1.54 -11.20 -9.56
N ALA A 176 2.68 -11.83 -9.31
CA ALA A 176 3.99 -11.35 -9.72
C ALA A 176 4.89 -12.44 -10.33
N GLU A 177 5.77 -12.04 -11.24
CA GLU A 177 6.93 -12.84 -11.60
C GLU A 177 7.98 -12.70 -10.50
N ALA A 178 8.60 -13.78 -10.04
CA ALA A 178 9.74 -13.69 -9.14
C ALA A 178 10.60 -14.94 -9.19
N HIS A 179 11.91 -14.81 -8.91
CA HIS A 179 12.87 -15.89 -9.05
C HIS A 179 13.55 -16.21 -7.72
N TYR A 180 13.61 -17.49 -7.39
CA TYR A 180 14.36 -17.94 -6.22
C TYR A 180 15.87 -17.94 -6.51
N ARG A 181 16.66 -17.35 -5.59
CA ARG A 181 18.12 -17.43 -5.63
C ARG A 181 18.71 -17.51 -4.23
N GLN A 182 19.90 -18.08 -4.11
CA GLN A 182 20.67 -18.03 -2.88
C GLN A 182 21.77 -16.97 -3.01
N LEU A 183 21.86 -16.08 -2.03
CA LEU A 183 22.87 -15.03 -1.97
C LEU A 183 23.80 -15.24 -0.79
N ASN A 184 25.08 -14.95 -1.00
CA ASN A 184 26.10 -14.86 0.04
C ASN A 184 26.55 -13.40 0.12
N THR A 185 26.16 -12.70 1.19
CA THR A 185 26.47 -11.28 1.38
C THR A 185 26.58 -10.91 2.86
N GLN A 186 26.99 -9.67 3.11
CA GLN A 186 27.18 -9.12 4.45
C GLN A 186 25.84 -8.67 5.05
N VAL A 187 25.56 -9.15 6.26
CA VAL A 187 24.55 -8.58 7.14
C VAL A 187 25.11 -7.30 7.74
N ARG A 188 24.39 -6.20 7.60
CA ARG A 188 24.80 -4.86 8.08
C ARG A 188 24.07 -4.45 9.35
N SER A 189 24.65 -3.50 10.10
CA SER A 189 24.03 -2.93 11.30
C SER A 189 22.79 -2.10 10.96
N ARG A 190 21.88 -1.99 11.94
CA ARG A 190 20.65 -1.18 11.89
C ARG A 190 20.79 0.17 12.57
N ASN A 191 21.83 0.34 13.38
CA ASN A 191 21.97 1.56 14.16
C ASN A 191 22.53 2.65 13.25
N ASP A 192 21.94 3.84 13.31
CA ASP A 192 22.43 5.01 12.57
C ASP A 192 23.89 5.32 12.92
N ASP A 193 24.25 5.17 14.20
CA ASP A 193 25.62 5.33 14.71
C ASP A 193 26.65 4.39 14.06
N ASP A 194 26.19 3.24 13.58
CA ASP A 194 27.05 2.24 12.94
C ASP A 194 27.12 2.44 11.41
N GLU A 195 26.44 3.42 10.81
CA GLU A 195 26.45 3.73 9.37
C GLU A 195 26.36 2.50 8.44
N GLY A 196 25.61 1.47 8.85
CA GLY A 196 25.48 0.23 8.08
C GLY A 196 26.76 -0.61 7.97
N GLN A 197 27.67 -0.54 8.95
CA GLN A 197 28.89 -1.35 9.00
C GLN A 197 28.57 -2.86 8.90
N PRO A 198 29.40 -3.66 8.20
CA PRO A 198 29.23 -5.10 8.09
C PRO A 198 29.38 -5.79 9.45
N LEU A 199 28.38 -6.57 9.86
CA LEU A 199 28.38 -7.35 11.10
C LEU A 199 28.91 -8.77 10.90
N ARG A 200 28.47 -9.44 9.82
CA ARG A 200 28.87 -10.81 9.47
C ARG A 200 28.56 -11.14 8.02
N GLN A 201 29.25 -12.13 7.46
CA GLN A 201 28.83 -12.76 6.22
C GLN A 201 27.72 -13.79 6.51
N ALA A 202 26.74 -13.88 5.62
CA ALA A 202 25.68 -14.88 5.70
C ALA A 202 25.26 -15.33 4.30
N THR A 203 24.99 -16.62 4.18
CA THR A 203 24.26 -17.17 3.05
C THR A 203 22.78 -17.21 3.39
N ARG A 204 21.93 -16.63 2.54
CA ARG A 204 20.47 -16.69 2.67
C ARG A 204 19.82 -16.94 1.32
N ASP A 205 18.72 -17.66 1.39
CA ASP A 205 17.76 -17.75 0.32
C ASP A 205 17.03 -16.40 0.19
N VAL A 206 16.75 -15.99 -1.04
CA VAL A 206 16.00 -14.78 -1.36
C VAL A 206 15.08 -15.03 -2.56
N VAL A 207 13.96 -14.32 -2.59
CA VAL A 207 13.13 -14.08 -3.76
C VAL A 207 13.67 -12.81 -4.41
N GLY A 208 14.08 -12.90 -5.67
CA GLY A 208 14.67 -11.80 -6.40
C GLY A 208 13.87 -11.39 -7.63
N ASN A 209 14.04 -10.12 -8.01
CA ASN A 209 13.44 -9.51 -9.20
C ASN A 209 11.93 -9.75 -9.24
N LEU A 210 11.25 -9.47 -8.12
CA LEU A 210 9.80 -9.58 -8.07
C LEU A 210 9.20 -8.44 -8.87
N GLU A 211 8.45 -8.74 -9.93
CA GLU A 211 7.80 -7.75 -10.78
C GLU A 211 6.33 -8.16 -10.97
N GLY A 212 5.38 -7.31 -10.58
CA GLY A 212 3.98 -7.59 -10.78
C GLY A 212 3.06 -6.65 -10.04
N THR A 213 1.92 -7.16 -9.60
CA THR A 213 0.89 -6.34 -8.96
C THR A 213 0.45 -6.90 -7.63
N TRP A 214 0.03 -6.01 -6.74
CA TRP A 214 -0.71 -6.31 -5.53
C TRP A 214 -2.11 -5.72 -5.63
N ARG A 215 -3.12 -6.56 -5.47
CA ARG A 215 -4.52 -6.17 -5.61
C ARG A 215 -5.14 -5.82 -4.25
N LEU A 216 -5.52 -4.56 -4.10
CA LEU A 216 -6.31 -4.04 -2.99
C LEU A 216 -7.77 -3.91 -3.44
N THR A 217 -8.73 -4.36 -2.63
CA THR A 217 -10.16 -4.13 -2.92
C THR A 217 -10.78 -3.27 -1.85
N LEU A 218 -11.42 -2.18 -2.26
CA LEU A 218 -12.24 -1.38 -1.38
C LEU A 218 -13.62 -2.02 -1.23
N ARG A 219 -14.00 -2.38 0.00
CA ARG A 219 -15.37 -2.83 0.31
C ARG A 219 -16.38 -1.71 0.15
N GLU A 220 -15.90 -0.49 0.33
CA GLU A 220 -16.65 0.74 0.21
C GLU A 220 -15.74 1.76 -0.47
N LEU A 221 -16.17 2.24 -1.63
CA LEU A 221 -15.39 3.19 -2.43
C LEU A 221 -15.61 4.59 -1.89
N LYS A 222 -14.78 4.97 -0.91
CA LYS A 222 -14.69 6.35 -0.41
C LYS A 222 -13.49 7.07 -1.03
N PRO A 223 -13.64 8.34 -1.43
CA PRO A 223 -12.59 9.03 -2.18
C PRO A 223 -11.34 9.27 -1.32
N GLU A 224 -11.49 9.56 -0.03
CA GLU A 224 -10.37 9.73 0.89
C GLU A 224 -9.55 8.45 1.11
N TYR A 225 -10.17 7.27 0.96
CA TYR A 225 -9.45 5.99 1.04
C TYR A 225 -8.57 5.78 -0.19
N VAL A 226 -9.07 6.15 -1.37
CA VAL A 226 -8.25 6.15 -2.59
C VAL A 226 -7.11 7.16 -2.44
N GLY A 227 -7.41 8.38 -1.99
CA GLY A 227 -6.41 9.42 -1.76
C GLY A 227 -5.31 8.97 -0.79
N LEU A 228 -5.69 8.36 0.33
CA LEU A 228 -4.74 7.82 1.32
C LEU A 228 -3.87 6.71 0.76
N LEU A 229 -4.45 5.79 -0.02
CA LEU A 229 -3.69 4.70 -0.63
C LEU A 229 -2.71 5.22 -1.68
N VAL A 230 -3.12 6.19 -2.50
CA VAL A 230 -2.24 6.82 -3.50
C VAL A 230 -1.06 7.51 -2.82
N GLU A 231 -1.32 8.42 -1.87
CA GLU A 231 -0.26 9.15 -1.17
C GLU A 231 0.64 8.21 -0.36
N ALA A 232 0.07 7.15 0.23
CA ALA A 232 0.87 6.18 0.99
C ALA A 232 1.80 5.37 0.09
N ILE A 233 1.36 4.96 -1.10
CA ILE A 233 2.21 4.24 -2.05
C ILE A 233 3.32 5.15 -2.57
N ASP A 234 3.01 6.39 -2.94
CA ASP A 234 4.03 7.36 -3.39
C ASP A 234 5.02 7.69 -2.26
N PHE A 235 4.55 7.78 -1.00
CA PHE A 235 5.42 7.95 0.15
C PHE A 235 6.35 6.74 0.37
N LEU A 236 5.83 5.52 0.26
CA LEU A 236 6.62 4.30 0.45
C LEU A 236 7.66 4.11 -0.66
N ASP A 237 7.31 4.44 -1.91
CA ASP A 237 8.23 4.43 -3.05
C ASP A 237 9.36 5.44 -2.87
N ALA A 238 9.03 6.69 -2.54
CA ALA A 238 9.99 7.77 -2.33
C ALA A 238 10.98 7.52 -1.17
N HIS A 239 10.66 6.57 -0.29
CA HIS A 239 11.49 6.20 0.86
C HIS A 239 11.79 4.69 0.89
N SER A 240 11.85 4.05 -0.27
CA SER A 240 12.07 2.60 -0.38
C SER A 240 13.42 2.14 0.20
N ASP A 241 14.41 3.04 0.26
CA ASP A 241 15.73 2.82 0.86
C ASP A 241 15.74 3.00 2.39
N ALA A 242 14.75 3.69 2.95
CA ALA A 242 14.64 3.92 4.39
C ALA A 242 14.37 2.61 5.14
N TYR A 243 15.29 2.25 6.03
CA TYR A 243 15.24 0.97 6.74
C TYR A 243 13.91 0.72 7.45
N GLU A 244 13.27 1.74 8.04
CA GLU A 244 11.99 1.57 8.75
C GLU A 244 10.82 1.21 7.80
N LEU A 245 10.91 1.62 6.53
CA LEU A 245 9.87 1.50 5.50
C LEU A 245 10.09 0.33 4.53
N GLN A 246 11.17 -0.45 4.66
CA GLN A 246 11.40 -1.62 3.82
C GLN A 246 10.40 -2.76 4.07
N LEU A 247 9.98 -3.44 3.01
CA LEU A 247 9.06 -4.57 3.05
C LEU A 247 9.72 -5.84 3.60
N GLY A 248 9.06 -6.51 4.55
CA GLY A 248 9.53 -7.77 5.13
C GLY A 248 10.56 -7.62 6.25
N GLY A 249 11.05 -8.76 6.78
CA GLY A 249 11.81 -8.83 8.03
C GLY A 249 13.33 -8.87 7.92
N ALA A 250 13.90 -9.03 6.72
CA ALA A 250 15.33 -9.31 6.52
C ALA A 250 16.14 -8.12 6.00
N ARG A 251 15.73 -6.92 6.37
CA ARG A 251 16.26 -5.62 5.93
C ARG A 251 17.79 -5.48 6.06
N ASN A 252 18.40 -6.01 7.13
CA ASN A 252 19.87 -5.99 7.31
C ASN A 252 20.66 -6.76 6.25
N PHE A 253 19.98 -7.62 5.48
CA PHE A 253 20.56 -8.36 4.37
C PHE A 253 20.51 -7.57 3.05
N GLY A 254 19.98 -6.33 3.08
CA GLY A 254 19.84 -5.47 1.91
C GLY A 254 18.63 -5.81 1.04
N GLY A 255 17.57 -6.37 1.64
CA GLY A 255 16.32 -6.69 0.94
C GLY A 255 15.13 -5.93 1.52
N GLY A 256 14.07 -5.80 0.74
CA GLY A 256 12.83 -5.10 1.11
C GLY A 256 12.71 -3.69 0.54
N MET A 257 13.68 -3.21 -0.22
CA MET A 257 13.55 -1.97 -1.00
C MET A 257 12.60 -2.26 -2.16
N ALA A 258 11.41 -1.69 -2.08
CA ALA A 258 10.33 -1.93 -3.03
C ALA A 258 10.01 -0.63 -3.75
N ASP A 259 10.16 -0.63 -5.07
CA ASP A 259 9.57 0.40 -5.91
C ASP A 259 8.09 0.10 -6.06
N ALA A 260 7.24 1.10 -5.85
CA ALA A 260 5.81 0.92 -5.73
C ALA A 260 5.06 2.04 -6.44
N THR A 261 3.99 1.68 -7.15
CA THR A 261 3.18 2.68 -7.85
C THR A 261 1.72 2.25 -7.94
N ILE A 262 0.79 3.19 -7.90
CA ILE A 262 -0.60 2.89 -8.26
C ILE A 262 -0.67 2.73 -9.78
N VAL A 263 -1.00 1.52 -10.24
CA VAL A 263 -1.34 1.30 -11.65
C VAL A 263 -2.62 2.08 -11.95
N ASN A 264 -2.56 2.92 -12.99
CA ASN A 264 -3.62 3.86 -13.34
C ASN A 264 -5.01 3.18 -13.33
N PRO A 265 -5.93 3.57 -12.41
CA PRO A 265 -7.26 2.96 -12.31
C PRO A 265 -8.14 3.16 -13.55
N LEU A 266 -7.78 4.07 -14.46
CA LEU A 266 -8.49 4.26 -15.73
C LEU A 266 -8.11 3.22 -16.79
N TYR A 267 -7.10 2.39 -16.54
CA TYR A 267 -6.69 1.33 -17.45
C TYR A 267 -7.71 0.20 -17.46
N SER A 268 -7.98 -0.32 -18.65
CA SER A 268 -8.63 -1.62 -18.81
C SER A 268 -7.69 -2.75 -18.41
N GLU A 269 -8.23 -3.94 -18.16
CA GLU A 269 -7.40 -5.13 -17.89
C GLU A 269 -6.35 -5.40 -18.98
N ALA A 270 -6.68 -5.12 -20.24
CA ALA A 270 -5.75 -5.31 -21.35
C ALA A 270 -4.58 -4.31 -21.29
N GLU A 271 -4.82 -3.09 -20.85
CA GLU A 271 -3.79 -2.07 -20.63
C GLU A 271 -2.94 -2.41 -19.41
N ILE A 272 -3.52 -2.92 -18.31
CA ILE A 272 -2.75 -3.43 -17.16
C ILE A 272 -1.81 -4.56 -17.59
N ARG A 273 -2.31 -5.57 -18.30
CA ARG A 273 -1.46 -6.66 -18.81
C ARG A 273 -0.36 -6.15 -19.75
N ARG A 274 -0.60 -5.04 -20.46
CA ARG A 274 0.36 -4.42 -21.35
C ARG A 274 1.52 -3.76 -20.59
N VAL A 275 1.25 -3.10 -19.47
CA VAL A 275 2.29 -2.50 -18.60
C VAL A 275 3.36 -3.53 -18.25
N TYR A 276 2.93 -4.75 -17.90
CA TYR A 276 3.83 -5.85 -17.54
C TYR A 276 4.17 -6.77 -18.71
N ASN A 277 4.08 -6.28 -19.96
CA ASN A 277 4.53 -7.01 -21.14
C ASN A 277 5.68 -6.25 -21.81
N ARG A 278 6.91 -6.70 -21.54
CA ARG A 278 8.15 -6.08 -22.06
C ARG A 278 8.25 -6.01 -23.59
N ALA A 279 7.39 -6.70 -24.34
CA ALA A 279 7.34 -6.63 -25.80
C ALA A 279 6.45 -5.50 -26.32
N HIS A 280 5.80 -4.73 -25.44
CA HIS A 280 4.82 -3.72 -25.80
C HIS A 280 5.07 -2.41 -25.08
N ASP A 281 5.17 -1.33 -25.85
CA ASP A 281 5.20 0.03 -25.31
C ASP A 281 3.79 0.53 -24.97
N ALA A 282 3.72 1.52 -24.10
CA ALA A 282 2.50 2.26 -23.79
C ALA A 282 1.86 2.84 -25.06
N THR A 283 0.53 2.83 -25.12
CA THR A 283 -0.21 3.37 -26.26
C THR A 283 -0.55 4.85 -26.05
N GLY A 284 -0.87 5.58 -27.12
CA GLY A 284 -1.36 6.96 -26.99
C GLY A 284 -2.63 7.09 -26.13
N ALA A 285 -3.52 6.08 -26.17
CA ALA A 285 -4.72 6.05 -25.32
C ALA A 285 -4.37 5.92 -23.83
N MET A 286 -3.36 5.12 -23.49
CA MET A 286 -2.84 5.03 -22.11
C MET A 286 -2.26 6.37 -21.67
N GLY A 287 -1.46 7.03 -22.51
CA GLY A 287 -0.91 8.35 -22.20
C GLY A 287 -1.99 9.42 -21.93
N THR A 288 -3.11 9.39 -22.67
CA THR A 288 -4.26 10.26 -22.37
C THR A 288 -4.88 9.95 -21.01
N LYS A 289 -5.02 8.66 -20.67
CA LYS A 289 -5.53 8.24 -19.35
C LYS A 289 -4.57 8.60 -18.23
N ASP A 290 -3.27 8.57 -18.47
CA ASP A 290 -2.26 8.98 -17.47
C ASP A 290 -2.37 10.47 -17.17
N ALA A 291 -2.55 11.30 -18.21
CA ALA A 291 -2.79 12.72 -18.02
C ALA A 291 -4.09 12.98 -17.25
N ILE A 292 -5.21 12.33 -17.61
CA ILE A 292 -6.48 12.48 -16.88
C ILE A 292 -6.34 12.03 -15.43
N TRP A 293 -5.71 10.88 -15.18
CA TRP A 293 -5.50 10.38 -13.83
C TRP A 293 -4.70 11.36 -12.99
N ARG A 294 -3.53 11.80 -13.49
CA ARG A 294 -2.63 12.69 -12.76
C ARG A 294 -3.24 14.07 -12.53
N ASP A 295 -3.84 14.66 -13.56
CA ASP A 295 -4.20 16.09 -13.58
C ASP A 295 -5.66 16.35 -13.15
N GLN A 296 -6.51 15.33 -13.06
CA GLN A 296 -7.94 15.51 -12.76
C GLN A 296 -8.46 14.55 -11.68
N CYS A 297 -8.15 13.25 -11.77
CA CYS A 297 -8.70 12.29 -10.80
C CYS A 297 -7.92 12.25 -9.49
N ARG A 298 -6.58 12.18 -9.55
CA ARG A 298 -5.70 12.00 -8.39
C ARG A 298 -5.88 13.15 -7.40
N GLU A 299 -5.93 14.38 -7.91
CA GLU A 299 -6.07 15.58 -7.08
C GLU A 299 -7.40 15.59 -6.31
N GLU A 300 -8.50 15.17 -6.92
CA GLU A 300 -9.81 15.09 -6.27
C GLU A 300 -9.81 14.07 -5.11
N PHE A 301 -9.16 12.91 -5.28
CA PHE A 301 -9.00 11.93 -4.21
C PHE A 301 -8.10 12.43 -3.08
N VAL A 302 -7.01 13.13 -3.39
CA VAL A 302 -6.13 13.74 -2.39
C VAL A 302 -6.85 14.87 -1.65
N ARG A 303 -7.66 15.67 -2.34
CA ARG A 303 -8.49 16.71 -1.73
C ARG A 303 -9.50 16.11 -0.74
N ALA A 304 -10.12 14.99 -1.09
CA ALA A 304 -11.00 14.25 -0.19
C ALA A 304 -10.26 13.76 1.07
N LEU A 305 -9.03 13.26 0.94
CA LEU A 305 -8.19 12.92 2.09
C LEU A 305 -7.90 14.13 2.99
N GLN A 306 -7.52 15.26 2.40
CA GLN A 306 -7.24 16.48 3.14
C GLN A 306 -8.47 16.98 3.90
N ALA A 307 -9.62 17.07 3.22
CA ALA A 307 -10.89 17.44 3.84
C ALA A 307 -11.24 16.50 5.00
N ARG A 308 -11.11 15.19 4.79
CA ARG A 308 -11.36 14.19 5.83
C ARG A 308 -10.47 14.37 7.05
N THR A 309 -9.19 14.64 6.81
CA THR A 309 -8.20 14.78 7.86
C THR A 309 -8.45 16.07 8.66
N ALA A 310 -8.79 17.16 7.98
CA ALA A 310 -9.10 18.45 8.59
C ALA A 310 -10.43 18.46 9.36
N GLN A 311 -11.47 17.80 8.87
CA GLN A 311 -12.74 17.63 9.61
C GLN A 311 -12.54 17.04 11.00
N ARG A 312 -11.57 16.13 11.14
CA ARG A 312 -11.33 15.37 12.37
C ARG A 312 -10.38 16.10 13.30
N ASP A 313 -9.27 16.62 12.77
CA ASP A 313 -8.30 17.43 13.52
C ASP A 313 -8.51 18.89 13.10
N GLY A 314 -9.55 19.53 13.65
CA GLY A 314 -10.08 20.86 13.25
C GLY A 314 -9.13 22.06 13.31
N ASP A 315 -7.86 21.83 13.63
CA ASP A 315 -6.77 22.80 13.55
C ASP A 315 -6.11 22.82 12.15
N LEU A 316 -6.46 21.88 11.27
CA LEU A 316 -5.93 21.79 9.90
C LEU A 316 -6.77 22.61 8.91
N PRO A 317 -6.13 23.23 7.91
CA PRO A 317 -6.85 24.01 6.90
C PRO A 317 -7.71 23.09 6.01
N MET A 318 -8.96 23.50 5.77
CA MET A 318 -9.81 22.85 4.78
C MET A 318 -9.29 23.15 3.37
N PRO A 319 -9.30 22.16 2.46
CA PRO A 319 -8.89 22.39 1.09
C PRO A 319 -9.91 23.26 0.36
N THR A 320 -9.45 24.34 -0.26
CA THR A 320 -10.25 25.16 -1.18
C THR A 320 -9.98 24.71 -2.62
N ARG A 321 -10.99 24.66 -3.48
CA ARG A 321 -10.74 24.65 -4.92
C ARG A 321 -10.04 25.97 -5.25
N SER A 322 -8.90 25.92 -5.93
CA SER A 322 -8.37 27.10 -6.59
C SER A 322 -9.30 27.41 -7.75
N ASP A 323 -10.39 28.13 -7.46
CA ASP A 323 -11.12 28.80 -8.52
C ASP A 323 -10.15 29.81 -9.12
N ASP A 324 -10.01 29.76 -10.45
CA ASP A 324 -9.02 30.48 -11.24
C ASP A 324 -8.83 31.94 -10.80
N GLU A 325 -7.58 32.40 -10.90
CA GLU A 325 -7.24 33.82 -11.04
C GLU A 325 -7.91 34.39 -12.32
N GLU A 326 -9.20 34.66 -12.25
CA GLU A 326 -9.89 35.62 -13.12
C GLU A 326 -10.54 36.67 -12.25
N GLU A 327 -9.75 37.66 -11.81
CA GLU A 327 -10.14 39.07 -11.67
C GLU A 327 -8.97 39.85 -11.05
N ASP A 328 -8.09 40.43 -11.89
CA ASP A 328 -7.88 41.88 -11.94
C ASP A 328 -6.64 42.23 -12.77
N GLY A 329 -6.87 42.94 -13.87
CA GLY A 329 -5.80 43.50 -14.69
C GLY A 329 -6.29 44.20 -15.96
N ALA A 330 -7.26 45.09 -15.80
CA ALA A 330 -7.59 46.12 -16.79
C ALA A 330 -6.44 47.12 -16.97
#